data_AF-A0A439CYC9-F1
#
_entry.id   AF-A0A439CYC9-F1
#
_cell.length_a   1.000
_cell.length_b   1.000
_cell.length_c   1.000
_cell.angle_alpha   90.00
_cell.angle_beta   90.00
_cell.angle_gamma   90.00
#
_symmetry.space_group_name_H-M   'P 1'
#
loop_
_entity.id
_entity.type
_entity.pdbx_description
1 polymer ?
#
loop_
_entity_poly.entity_id
_entity_poly.type
_entity_poly.pdbx_seq_one_letter_code
_entity_poly.pdbx_strand_id
1 'polypeptide(L)'
;MFRRMGRIVLNRWHKLLGLARQSPLSWHRDRFREELAELREAKGPLEKLSETSDVFFAISRAKYDGFPIADMPPFRVHHAAIYGYMLAKYTSRWAFYRVLAFLCRAPFHSTVREVVNPSKDSKLGVVARRHNIDPDKFTSIGRRLRRVWPLPP
;
A
#
# COMPACT_ATOMS: atom_id res chain seq x y z
N MET A 1 20.32 -18.15 3.28
CA MET A 1 20.42 -17.38 2.01
C MET A 1 19.08 -16.71 1.61
N PHE A 2 17.98 -17.46 1.45
CA PHE A 2 16.66 -16.93 1.05
C PHE A 2 16.10 -15.79 1.93
N ARG A 3 16.26 -15.88 3.27
CA ARG A 3 15.86 -14.80 4.21
C ARG A 3 16.56 -13.45 3.93
N ARG A 4 17.83 -13.48 3.49
CA ARG A 4 18.62 -12.27 3.23
C ARG A 4 18.25 -11.63 1.89
N MET A 5 17.97 -12.44 0.87
CA MET A 5 17.58 -11.96 -0.46
C MET A 5 16.18 -11.32 -0.43
N GLY A 6 15.20 -11.95 0.23
CA GLY A 6 13.86 -11.39 0.37
C GLY A 6 13.87 -10.01 1.06
N ARG A 7 14.72 -9.84 2.09
CA ARG A 7 14.90 -8.54 2.76
C ARG A 7 15.47 -7.47 1.83
N ILE A 8 16.44 -7.80 0.99
CA ILE A 8 17.03 -6.84 0.03
C ILE A 8 15.98 -6.39 -0.99
N VAL A 9 15.20 -7.34 -1.53
CA VAL A 9 14.12 -7.05 -2.49
C VAL A 9 13.07 -6.14 -1.86
N LEU A 10 12.59 -6.47 -0.65
CA LEU A 10 11.60 -5.64 0.06
C LEU A 10 12.13 -4.24 0.38
N ASN A 11 13.40 -4.11 0.80
CA ASN A 11 13.99 -2.80 1.06
C ASN A 11 14.08 -1.93 -0.21
N ARG A 12 14.47 -2.54 -1.35
CA ARG A 12 14.50 -1.85 -2.64
C ARG A 12 13.09 -1.43 -3.08
N TRP A 13 12.11 -2.31 -2.87
CA TRP A 13 10.71 -2.03 -3.19
C TRP A 13 10.12 -0.92 -2.32
N HIS A 14 10.36 -0.92 -1.00
CA HIS A 14 9.96 0.19 -0.13
C HIS A 14 10.65 1.51 -0.50
N LYS A 15 11.91 1.45 -0.93
CA LYS A 15 12.62 2.62 -1.46
C LYS A 15 11.98 3.13 -2.77
N LEU A 16 11.56 2.23 -3.66
CA LEU A 16 10.83 2.57 -4.89
C LEU A 16 9.49 3.25 -4.59
N LEU A 17 8.68 2.65 -3.70
CA LEU A 17 7.41 3.25 -3.29
C LEU A 17 7.64 4.63 -2.67
N GLY A 18 8.72 4.79 -1.90
CA GLY A 18 9.17 6.08 -1.40
C GLY A 18 8.15 6.76 -0.48
N LEU A 19 7.33 5.98 0.21
CA LEU A 19 6.30 6.45 1.13
C LEU A 19 6.94 7.24 2.28
N ALA A 20 6.27 8.28 2.77
CA ALA A 20 6.71 9.05 3.94
C ALA A 20 6.91 8.13 5.15
N ARG A 21 8.09 8.21 5.77
CA ARG A 21 8.40 7.42 6.99
C ARG A 21 7.42 7.79 8.08
N GLN A 22 6.88 6.78 8.75
CA GLN A 22 5.93 6.98 9.83
C GLN A 22 6.64 6.85 11.18
N SER A 23 6.33 7.77 12.08
CA SER A 23 6.79 7.79 13.46
C SER A 23 5.68 8.40 14.31
N PRO A 24 5.44 7.92 15.54
CA PRO A 24 6.27 6.99 16.32
C PRO A 24 5.88 5.50 16.15
N LEU A 25 6.52 4.60 16.92
CA LEU A 25 6.24 3.15 16.94
C LEU A 25 4.75 2.80 17.11
N SER A 26 3.99 3.60 17.87
CA SER A 26 2.56 3.35 18.08
C SER A 26 1.78 3.35 16.77
N TRP A 27 2.12 4.22 15.82
CA TRP A 27 1.48 4.26 14.50
C TRP A 27 1.57 2.90 13.78
N HIS A 28 2.75 2.28 13.81
CA HIS A 28 2.97 0.96 13.20
C HIS A 28 2.23 -0.15 13.95
N ARG A 29 2.18 -0.09 15.28
CA ARG A 29 1.44 -1.06 16.10
C ARG A 29 -0.06 -0.97 15.86
N ASP A 30 -0.60 0.24 15.79
CA ASP A 30 -2.03 0.47 15.59
C ASP A 30 -2.44 0.02 14.20
N ARG A 31 -1.66 0.37 13.17
CA ARG A 31 -1.86 -0.18 11.82
C ARG A 31 -1.83 -1.69 11.79
N PHE A 32 -0.83 -2.31 12.39
CA PHE A 32 -0.74 -3.77 12.42
C PHE A 32 -1.92 -4.43 13.14
N ARG A 33 -2.46 -3.82 14.20
CA ARG A 33 -3.67 -4.30 14.88
C ARG A 33 -4.91 -4.16 14.01
N GLU A 34 -5.06 -3.05 13.29
CA GLU A 34 -6.15 -2.85 12.32
C GLU A 34 -6.13 -3.97 11.26
N GLU A 35 -5.00 -4.19 10.58
CA GLU A 35 -4.90 -5.22 9.53
C GLU A 35 -5.14 -6.65 10.08
N LEU A 36 -4.72 -6.93 11.32
CA LEU A 36 -5.01 -8.22 11.97
C LEU A 36 -6.49 -8.39 12.31
N ALA A 37 -7.18 -7.32 12.67
CA ALA A 37 -8.62 -7.36 12.91
C ALA A 37 -9.37 -7.60 11.60
N GLU A 38 -9.02 -6.89 10.52
CA GLU A 38 -9.60 -7.09 9.19
C GLU A 38 -9.37 -8.53 8.68
N LEU A 39 -8.17 -9.09 8.89
CA LEU A 39 -7.88 -10.49 8.57
C LEU A 39 -8.74 -11.50 9.35
N ARG A 40 -9.08 -11.23 10.61
CA ARG A 40 -9.93 -12.12 11.42
C ARG A 40 -11.38 -12.12 10.94
N GLU A 41 -11.85 -10.99 10.43
CA GLU A 41 -13.20 -10.84 9.89
C GLU A 41 -13.34 -11.35 8.43
N ALA A 42 -12.22 -11.60 7.75
CA ALA A 42 -12.21 -12.10 6.37
C ALA A 42 -12.82 -13.50 6.25
N LYS A 43 -13.86 -13.65 5.42
CA LYS A 43 -14.62 -14.90 5.27
C LYS A 43 -14.16 -15.69 4.06
N GLY A 44 -13.86 -15.00 2.95
CA GLY A 44 -13.51 -15.61 1.67
C GLY A 44 -12.01 -15.90 1.51
N PRO A 45 -11.61 -16.87 0.64
CA PRO A 45 -10.19 -17.12 0.34
C PRO A 45 -9.47 -15.91 -0.27
N LEU A 46 -10.15 -15.16 -1.16
CA LEU A 46 -9.59 -13.95 -1.77
C LEU A 46 -9.45 -12.81 -0.76
N GLU A 47 -10.45 -12.62 0.11
CA GLU A 47 -10.38 -11.67 1.22
C GLU A 47 -9.22 -12.02 2.14
N LYS A 48 -9.11 -13.28 2.58
CA LYS A 48 -7.99 -13.75 3.40
C LYS A 48 -6.64 -13.52 2.74
N LEU A 49 -6.50 -13.78 1.43
CA LEU A 49 -5.27 -13.48 0.69
C LEU A 49 -4.96 -11.98 0.72
N SER A 50 -5.97 -11.15 0.47
CA SER A 50 -5.85 -9.70 0.46
C SER A 50 -5.46 -9.13 1.81
N GLU A 51 -6.15 -9.52 2.88
CA GLU A 51 -5.86 -9.06 4.25
C GLU A 51 -4.52 -9.62 4.76
N THR A 52 -4.18 -10.87 4.43
CA THR A 52 -2.86 -11.41 4.77
C THR A 52 -1.74 -10.61 4.08
N SER A 53 -1.97 -10.16 2.85
CA SER A 53 -1.02 -9.30 2.14
C SER A 53 -0.85 -7.92 2.79
N ASP A 54 -1.90 -7.37 3.39
CA ASP A 54 -1.86 -6.09 4.09
C ASP A 54 -1.15 -6.21 5.45
N VAL A 55 -1.37 -7.32 6.16
CA VAL A 55 -0.58 -7.69 7.35
C VAL A 55 0.91 -7.82 7.00
N PHE A 56 1.26 -8.51 5.91
CA PHE A 56 2.67 -8.64 5.47
C PHE A 56 3.26 -7.27 5.10
N PHE A 57 2.48 -6.42 4.45
CA PHE A 57 2.88 -5.06 4.13
C PHE A 57 3.17 -4.27 5.40
N ALA A 58 2.27 -4.28 6.39
CA ALA A 58 2.43 -3.57 7.67
C ALA A 58 3.71 -3.98 8.40
N ILE A 59 3.98 -5.30 8.52
CA ILE A 59 5.22 -5.80 9.13
C ILE A 59 6.44 -5.32 8.33
N SER A 60 6.41 -5.47 7.00
CA SER A 60 7.54 -5.11 6.13
C SER A 60 7.83 -3.61 6.17
N ARG A 61 6.78 -2.78 6.23
CA ARG A 61 6.87 -1.32 6.30
C ARG A 61 7.45 -0.87 7.65
N ALA A 62 6.96 -1.44 8.74
CA ALA A 62 7.46 -1.14 10.08
C ALA A 62 8.95 -1.48 10.19
N LYS A 63 9.37 -2.66 9.67
CA LYS A 63 10.80 -3.01 9.58
C LYS A 63 11.62 -2.03 8.74
N TYR A 64 11.09 -1.59 7.59
CA TYR A 64 11.76 -0.61 6.73
C TYR A 64 11.93 0.76 7.40
N ASP A 65 10.93 1.19 8.18
CA ASP A 65 10.96 2.45 8.93
C ASP A 65 11.78 2.37 10.23
N GLY A 66 12.31 1.18 10.60
CA GLY A 66 13.17 0.98 11.78
C GLY A 66 12.45 0.50 13.04
N PHE A 67 11.18 0.10 12.92
CA PHE A 67 10.31 -0.31 14.02
C PHE A 67 9.88 -1.79 13.85
N PRO A 68 10.74 -2.78 14.18
CA PRO A 68 10.40 -4.18 13.99
C PRO A 68 9.33 -4.65 14.99
N ILE A 69 8.06 -4.60 14.59
CA ILE A 69 6.91 -4.99 15.42
C ILE A 69 6.61 -6.49 15.43
N ALA A 70 7.02 -7.22 14.39
CA ALA A 70 6.83 -8.64 14.23
C ALA A 70 7.85 -9.20 13.23
N ASP A 71 7.97 -10.52 13.14
CA ASP A 71 8.82 -11.16 12.15
C ASP A 71 8.15 -11.35 10.80
N MET A 72 8.94 -11.17 9.73
CA MET A 72 8.45 -11.41 8.38
C MET A 72 8.32 -12.92 8.18
N PRO A 73 7.17 -13.42 7.70
CA PRO A 73 7.02 -14.82 7.39
C PRO A 73 8.06 -15.27 6.36
N PRO A 74 8.70 -16.43 6.55
CA PRO A 74 9.77 -16.88 5.66
C PRO A 74 9.23 -17.09 4.26
N PHE A 75 10.02 -16.75 3.24
CA PHE A 75 9.65 -16.98 1.83
C PHE A 75 9.61 -18.48 1.54
N ARG A 76 8.42 -19.08 1.68
CA ARG A 76 8.07 -20.46 1.35
C ARG A 76 7.08 -20.44 0.19
N VAL A 77 6.91 -21.55 -0.54
CA VAL A 77 6.04 -21.62 -1.73
C VAL A 77 4.62 -21.08 -1.45
N HIS A 78 4.02 -21.44 -0.31
CA HIS A 78 2.70 -20.92 0.09
C HIS A 78 2.68 -19.41 0.40
N HIS A 79 3.80 -18.83 0.85
CA HIS A 79 3.91 -17.40 1.07
C HIS A 79 4.26 -16.63 -0.21
N ALA A 80 4.81 -17.28 -1.24
CA ALA A 80 5.20 -16.63 -2.48
C ALA A 80 3.99 -15.95 -3.17
N ALA A 81 2.82 -16.59 -3.15
CA ALA A 81 1.58 -16.01 -3.65
C ALA A 81 1.18 -14.74 -2.87
N ILE A 82 1.27 -14.76 -1.54
CA ILE A 82 0.98 -13.60 -0.68
C ILE A 82 1.94 -12.45 -0.96
N TYR A 83 3.24 -12.73 -1.05
CA TYR A 83 4.25 -11.72 -1.39
C TYR A 83 4.03 -11.14 -2.79
N GLY A 84 3.75 -11.99 -3.78
CA GLY A 84 3.42 -11.55 -5.13
C GLY A 84 2.19 -10.66 -5.16
N TYR A 85 1.13 -11.07 -4.47
CA TYR A 85 -0.12 -10.30 -4.35
C TYR A 85 0.13 -8.95 -3.66
N MET A 86 0.86 -8.93 -2.55
CA MET A 86 1.25 -7.72 -1.82
C MET A 86 2.01 -6.74 -2.73
N LEU A 87 3.04 -7.20 -3.42
CA LEU A 87 3.84 -6.37 -4.32
C LEU A 87 2.97 -5.78 -5.44
N ALA A 88 2.14 -6.60 -6.08
CA ALA A 88 1.25 -6.16 -7.15
C ALA A 88 0.20 -5.15 -6.65
N LYS A 89 -0.49 -5.46 -5.55
CA LYS A 89 -1.52 -4.62 -4.93
C LYS A 89 -0.99 -3.24 -4.58
N TYR A 90 0.07 -3.16 -3.78
CA TYR A 90 0.60 -1.88 -3.32
C TYR A 90 1.32 -1.10 -4.42
N THR A 91 1.99 -1.76 -5.37
CA THR A 91 2.58 -1.07 -6.54
C THR A 91 1.51 -0.51 -7.46
N SER A 92 0.41 -1.24 -7.68
CA SER A 92 -0.72 -0.74 -8.47
C SER A 92 -1.36 0.49 -7.81
N ARG A 93 -1.61 0.45 -6.50
CA ARG A 93 -2.14 1.61 -5.74
C ARG A 93 -1.19 2.82 -5.84
N TRP A 94 0.11 2.60 -5.66
CA TRP A 94 1.13 3.64 -5.82
C TRP A 94 1.13 4.27 -7.22
N ALA A 95 1.13 3.44 -8.25
CA ALA A 95 1.13 3.90 -9.63
C ALA A 95 -0.18 4.63 -9.98
N PHE A 96 -1.32 4.17 -9.47
CA PHE A 96 -2.62 4.82 -9.64
C PHE A 96 -2.56 6.28 -9.21
N TYR A 97 -2.06 6.56 -8.00
CA TYR A 97 -2.02 7.93 -7.48
C TYR A 97 -1.04 8.84 -8.22
N ARG A 98 0.09 8.29 -8.69
CA ARG A 98 1.04 9.04 -9.52
C ARG A 98 0.44 9.41 -10.87
N VAL A 99 -0.21 8.46 -11.54
CA VAL A 99 -0.91 8.71 -12.81
C VAL A 99 -2.06 9.68 -12.61
N LEU A 100 -2.85 9.51 -11.56
CA LEU A 100 -3.95 10.42 -11.26
C LEU A 100 -3.46 11.86 -11.03
N ALA A 101 -2.41 12.05 -10.24
CA ALA A 101 -1.82 13.37 -10.01
C ALA A 101 -1.29 14.00 -11.31
N PHE A 102 -0.67 13.20 -12.18
CA PHE A 102 -0.23 13.64 -13.51
C PHE A 102 -1.41 14.08 -14.39
N LEU A 103 -2.49 13.29 -14.46
CA LEU A 103 -3.70 13.62 -15.21
C LEU A 103 -4.40 14.89 -14.67
N CYS A 104 -4.31 15.14 -13.36
CA CYS A 104 -4.81 16.37 -12.75
C CYS A 104 -3.93 17.60 -13.01
N ARG A 105 -2.76 17.42 -13.65
CA ARG A 105 -1.72 18.44 -13.85
C ARG A 105 -1.20 19.03 -12.53
N ALA A 106 -1.04 18.19 -11.51
CA ALA A 106 -0.46 18.64 -10.25
C ALA A 106 1.01 19.05 -10.46
N PRO A 107 1.43 20.23 -9.97
CA PRO A 107 2.79 20.76 -10.19
C PRO A 107 3.87 19.82 -9.64
N PHE A 108 3.57 19.12 -8.55
CA PHE A 108 4.48 18.16 -7.90
C PHE A 108 3.94 16.72 -7.96
N HIS A 109 3.36 16.29 -9.09
CA HIS A 109 2.77 14.95 -9.22
C HIS A 109 3.71 13.78 -8.85
N SER A 110 5.03 13.95 -8.91
CA SER A 110 6.03 12.95 -8.52
C SER A 110 6.19 12.77 -7.00
N THR A 111 5.68 13.70 -6.18
CA THR A 111 5.67 13.59 -4.70
C THR A 111 4.47 12.81 -4.18
N VAL A 112 3.44 12.60 -5.01
CA VAL A 112 2.26 11.79 -4.66
C VAL A 112 2.64 10.32 -4.65
N ARG A 113 2.81 9.75 -3.46
CA ARG A 113 3.31 8.38 -3.25
C ARG A 113 2.39 7.63 -2.29
N GLU A 114 1.11 7.60 -2.60
CA GLU A 114 0.08 7.02 -1.72
C GLU A 114 -0.19 5.57 -2.10
N VAL A 115 -0.48 4.73 -1.11
CA VAL A 115 -0.85 3.32 -1.31
C VAL A 115 -2.15 2.95 -0.61
N VAL A 116 -2.89 3.95 -0.13
CA VAL A 116 -4.22 3.74 0.43
C VAL A 116 -5.14 3.17 -0.65
N ASN A 117 -6.13 2.36 -0.28
CA ASN A 117 -7.03 1.77 -1.28
C ASN A 117 -7.75 2.87 -2.09
N PRO A 118 -7.48 3.03 -3.40
CA PRO A 118 -8.06 4.11 -4.18
C PRO A 118 -9.54 3.87 -4.50
N SER A 119 -10.12 2.70 -4.22
CA SER A 119 -11.52 2.38 -4.57
C SER A 119 -12.57 3.27 -3.90
N LYS A 120 -12.23 3.90 -2.76
CA LYS A 120 -13.13 4.79 -2.00
C LYS A 120 -12.88 6.26 -2.34
N ASP A 121 -13.92 7.01 -2.70
CA ASP A 121 -13.82 8.44 -3.04
C ASP A 121 -13.33 9.29 -1.87
N SER A 122 -13.78 8.98 -0.65
CA SER A 122 -13.31 9.65 0.56
C SER A 122 -11.78 9.59 0.69
N LYS A 123 -11.15 8.48 0.30
CA LYS A 123 -9.69 8.33 0.30
C LYS A 123 -9.02 9.19 -0.77
N LEU A 124 -9.61 9.33 -1.96
CA LEU A 124 -9.10 10.25 -2.98
C LEU A 124 -9.12 11.70 -2.50
N GLY A 125 -10.22 12.14 -1.88
CA GLY A 125 -10.34 13.50 -1.35
C GLY A 125 -9.33 13.81 -0.25
N VAL A 126 -9.03 12.86 0.64
CA VAL A 126 -7.97 13.02 1.67
C VAL A 126 -6.59 13.14 1.03
N VAL A 127 -6.29 12.29 0.03
CA VAL A 127 -5.01 12.36 -0.69
C VAL A 127 -4.87 13.69 -1.43
N ALA A 128 -5.90 14.13 -2.15
CA ALA A 128 -5.89 15.39 -2.87
C ALA A 128 -5.55 16.57 -1.96
N ARG A 129 -6.25 16.67 -0.81
CA ARG A 129 -5.99 17.72 0.20
C ARG A 129 -4.56 17.67 0.74
N ARG A 130 -4.03 16.49 1.04
CA ARG A 130 -2.65 16.34 1.55
C ARG A 130 -1.60 16.87 0.57
N HIS A 131 -1.86 16.75 -0.73
CA HIS A 131 -0.94 17.17 -1.79
C HIS A 131 -1.33 18.52 -2.43
N ASN A 132 -2.25 19.27 -1.80
CA ASN A 132 -2.76 20.55 -2.30
C ASN A 132 -3.29 20.48 -3.75
N ILE A 133 -3.99 19.39 -4.07
CA ILE A 133 -4.67 19.20 -5.35
C ILE A 133 -6.17 19.41 -5.14
N ASP A 134 -6.85 20.02 -6.12
CA ASP A 134 -8.31 20.16 -6.15
C ASP A 134 -9.00 18.80 -5.89
N PRO A 135 -9.72 18.64 -4.76
CA PRO A 135 -10.32 17.35 -4.40
C PRO A 135 -11.43 16.88 -5.34
N ASP A 136 -12.20 17.80 -5.92
CA ASP A 136 -13.33 17.46 -6.79
C ASP A 136 -12.83 17.01 -8.15
N LYS A 137 -11.86 17.73 -8.71
CA LYS A 137 -11.16 17.34 -9.94
C LYS A 137 -10.44 16.01 -9.77
N PHE A 138 -9.71 15.84 -8.65
CA PHE A 138 -8.95 14.61 -8.38
C PHE A 138 -9.87 13.40 -8.22
N THR A 139 -10.99 13.57 -7.52
CA THR A 139 -11.99 12.51 -7.34
C THR A 139 -12.67 12.17 -8.66
N SER A 140 -13.06 13.17 -9.45
CA SER A 140 -13.72 12.98 -10.76
C SER A 140 -12.84 12.20 -11.75
N ILE A 141 -11.57 12.62 -11.91
CA ILE A 141 -10.62 11.91 -12.78
C ILE A 141 -10.30 10.53 -12.20
N GLY A 142 -10.17 10.41 -10.88
CA GLY A 142 -9.90 9.13 -10.21
C GLY A 142 -11.01 8.10 -10.47
N ARG A 143 -12.29 8.50 -10.41
CA ARG A 143 -13.43 7.64 -10.77
C ARG A 143 -13.33 7.11 -12.20
N ARG A 144 -12.88 7.94 -13.15
CA ARG A 144 -12.69 7.52 -14.55
C ARG A 144 -11.51 6.55 -14.67
N LEU A 145 -10.38 6.86 -14.04
CA LEU A 145 -9.18 6.02 -14.07
C LEU A 145 -9.43 4.62 -13.50
N ARG A 146 -10.19 4.51 -12.40
CA ARG A 146 -10.54 3.21 -11.78
C ARG A 146 -11.23 2.22 -12.71
N ARG A 147 -11.93 2.69 -13.75
CA ARG A 147 -12.66 1.81 -14.69
C ARG A 147 -11.73 0.90 -15.49
N VAL A 148 -10.49 1.35 -15.70
CA VAL A 148 -9.50 0.64 -16.51
C VAL A 148 -8.26 0.25 -15.71
N TRP A 149 -8.12 0.75 -14.47
CA TRP A 149 -6.95 0.51 -13.67
C TRP A 149 -7.02 -0.85 -12.96
N PRO A 150 -5.98 -1.69 -13.05
CA PRO A 150 -5.97 -3.00 -12.40
C PRO A 150 -5.82 -2.84 -10.88
N LEU A 151 -6.93 -2.81 -10.16
CA LEU A 151 -6.94 -2.77 -8.69
C LEU A 151 -7.28 -4.16 -8.14
N PRO A 152 -6.30 -4.90 -7.60
CA PRO A 152 -6.59 -6.12 -6.86
C PRO A 152 -7.52 -5.80 -5.68
N PRO A 153 -8.51 -6.68 -5.39
CA PRO A 153 -9.41 -6.51 -4.26
C PRO A 153 -8.64 -6.32 -2.95
#